data_AF-A0A261U496-F1
#
_entry.id   AF-A0A261U496-F1
#
_cell.length_a   1.000
_cell.length_b   1.000
_cell.length_c   1.000
_cell.angle_alpha   90.00
_cell.angle_beta   90.00
_cell.angle_gamma   90.00
#
_symmetry.space_group_name_H-M   'P 1'
#
loop_
_entity.id
_entity.type
_entity.pdbx_description
1 polymer ?
#
loop_
_entity_poly.entity_id
_entity_poly.type
_entity_poly.pdbx_seq_one_letter_code
_entity_poly.pdbx_strand_id
1 'polypeptide(L)'
;MAKIFTVGRSIMVSFTGSYLYYLDLQEDGQLVVTHKIGAATTTVVGDNDDFFRADEMVRITQHYNDLHGALRKTFGFTDDGILYAELDEGAEELSYIYGLATTNADYEIGQTISYHTEPSLPESAPPCFVNGTLIETDRGPVPVESLAVGDRVMGSSGLRTVKWIGWRNYHARSLRTPHQR
;
A
#
# COMPACT_ATOMS: atom_id res chain seq x y z
N MET A 1 10.48 -20.57 -2.50
CA MET A 1 9.08 -20.32 -2.87
C MET A 1 8.29 -20.13 -1.59
N ALA A 2 7.48 -19.10 -1.49
CA ALA A 2 6.63 -18.80 -0.34
C ALA A 2 5.18 -18.59 -0.83
N LYS A 3 4.21 -19.00 -0.03
CA LYS A 3 2.79 -19.02 -0.39
C LYS A 3 1.99 -18.15 0.57
N ILE A 4 1.00 -17.46 0.01
CA ILE A 4 0.15 -16.49 0.69
C ILE A 4 -1.30 -16.87 0.43
N PHE A 5 -2.18 -16.68 1.41
CA PHE A 5 -3.61 -16.96 1.24
C PHE A 5 -4.45 -15.94 2.00
N THR A 6 -5.63 -15.61 1.46
CA THR A 6 -6.59 -14.72 2.11
C THR A 6 -7.88 -15.46 2.46
N VAL A 7 -8.54 -15.01 3.52
CA VAL A 7 -9.76 -15.61 4.06
C VAL A 7 -10.83 -14.53 4.25
N GLY A 8 -11.61 -14.22 3.20
CA GLY A 8 -12.59 -13.11 3.18
C GLY A 8 -12.70 -12.44 1.80
N ARG A 9 -13.69 -11.55 1.59
CA ARG A 9 -14.08 -10.93 0.29
C ARG A 9 -12.88 -10.54 -0.59
N SER A 10 -13.03 -10.65 -1.93
CA SER A 10 -12.24 -9.83 -2.88
C SER A 10 -12.47 -8.38 -2.48
N ILE A 11 -11.43 -7.75 -1.96
CA ILE A 11 -11.46 -6.39 -1.46
C ILE A 11 -10.53 -5.65 -2.39
N MET A 12 -11.08 -4.74 -3.20
CA MET A 12 -10.26 -3.71 -3.85
C MET A 12 -9.39 -3.08 -2.78
N VAL A 13 -8.08 -2.98 -3.02
CA VAL A 13 -7.16 -2.44 -2.02
C VAL A 13 -7.46 -0.96 -1.84
N SER A 14 -7.75 -0.55 -0.60
CA SER A 14 -8.06 0.84 -0.28
C SER A 14 -7.23 1.33 0.89
N PHE A 15 -6.74 2.56 0.80
CA PHE A 15 -6.12 3.31 1.88
C PHE A 15 -6.97 4.53 2.21
N THR A 16 -7.01 4.95 3.48
CA THR A 16 -7.67 6.20 3.88
C THR A 16 -6.72 6.99 4.78
N GLY A 17 -6.27 8.13 4.27
CA GLY A 17 -5.55 9.13 5.04
C GLY A 17 -6.52 10.08 5.72
N SER A 18 -6.17 10.52 6.93
CA SER A 18 -6.93 11.53 7.69
C SER A 18 -6.40 12.94 7.44
N TYR A 19 -5.19 13.04 6.87
CA TYR A 19 -4.52 14.31 6.58
C TYR A 19 -4.03 14.35 5.14
N LEU A 20 -4.00 15.56 4.59
CA LEU A 20 -3.49 15.84 3.25
C LEU A 20 -2.45 16.96 3.28
N TYR A 21 -1.39 16.74 2.53
CA TYR A 21 -0.33 17.70 2.26
C TYR A 21 -0.09 17.79 0.76
N TYR A 22 0.27 18.99 0.29
CA TYR A 22 0.84 19.15 -1.03
C TYR A 22 2.34 19.35 -0.95
N LEU A 23 3.02 18.78 -1.93
CA LEU A 23 4.47 18.74 -2.02
C LEU A 23 4.92 19.05 -3.44
N ASP A 24 6.11 19.62 -3.53
CA ASP A 24 6.79 19.85 -4.80
C ASP A 24 8.01 18.95 -4.92
N LEU A 25 8.19 18.40 -6.12
CA LEU A 25 9.41 17.70 -6.48
C LEU A 25 10.46 18.73 -6.88
N GLN A 26 11.49 18.86 -6.07
CA GLN A 26 12.62 19.75 -6.29
C GLN A 26 13.54 19.18 -7.38
N GLU A 27 14.41 20.04 -7.95
CA GLU A 27 15.36 19.66 -9.01
C GLU A 27 16.33 18.54 -8.60
N ASP A 28 16.61 18.41 -7.30
CA ASP A 28 17.46 17.36 -6.73
C ASP A 28 16.73 16.02 -6.51
N GLY A 29 15.46 15.94 -6.89
CA GLY A 29 14.61 14.75 -6.79
C GLY A 29 13.95 14.56 -5.41
N GLN A 30 14.09 15.53 -4.51
CA GLN A 30 13.45 15.50 -3.19
C GLN A 30 12.02 16.02 -3.26
N LEU A 31 11.11 15.39 -2.50
CA LEU A 31 9.77 15.92 -2.27
C LEU A 31 9.76 16.76 -1.00
N VAL A 32 9.33 18.01 -1.12
CA VAL A 32 9.28 18.96 -0.02
C VAL A 32 7.85 19.41 0.23
N VAL A 33 7.42 19.41 1.49
CA VAL A 33 6.08 19.85 1.88
C VAL A 33 5.93 21.35 1.64
N THR A 34 4.96 21.75 0.82
CA THR A 34 4.69 23.17 0.52
C THR A 34 3.39 23.67 1.14
N HIS A 35 2.36 22.83 1.23
CA HIS A 35 1.08 23.20 1.83
C HIS A 35 0.55 22.11 2.76
N LYS A 36 0.01 22.56 3.90
CA LYS A 36 -0.72 21.73 4.86
C LYS A 36 -2.21 22.00 4.70
N ILE A 37 -2.92 21.06 4.10
CA ILE A 37 -4.39 21.12 4.04
C ILE A 37 -4.98 20.76 5.41
N GLY A 38 -4.30 19.87 6.16
CA GLY A 38 -4.71 19.47 7.51
C GLY A 38 -5.68 18.30 7.47
N ALA A 39 -6.70 18.31 8.34
CA ALA A 39 -7.66 17.21 8.47
C ALA A 39 -8.55 17.12 7.22
N ALA A 40 -8.17 16.23 6.30
CA ALA A 40 -8.80 16.03 5.02
C ALA A 40 -8.81 14.54 4.71
N THR A 41 -9.99 13.92 4.84
CA THR A 41 -10.14 12.50 4.55
C THR A 41 -9.93 12.26 3.05
N THR A 42 -8.89 11.51 2.74
CA THR A 42 -8.54 11.12 1.37
C THR A 42 -8.56 9.60 1.28
N THR A 43 -9.48 9.07 0.50
CA THR A 43 -9.56 7.64 0.19
C THR A 43 -8.90 7.37 -1.14
N VAL A 44 -7.96 6.45 -1.14
CA VAL A 44 -7.23 5.95 -2.32
C VAL A 44 -7.69 4.52 -2.57
N VAL A 45 -8.17 4.22 -3.77
CA VAL A 45 -8.61 2.87 -4.16
C VAL A 45 -7.81 2.42 -5.37
N GLY A 46 -7.14 1.28 -5.24
CA GLY A 46 -6.41 0.65 -6.33
C GLY A 46 -7.34 -0.12 -7.25
N ASP A 47 -6.98 -0.20 -8.53
CA ASP A 47 -7.69 -1.01 -9.53
C ASP A 47 -7.31 -2.51 -9.47
N ASN A 48 -6.53 -2.92 -8.45
CA ASN A 48 -6.07 -4.29 -8.25
C ASN A 48 -6.40 -4.82 -6.83
N ASP A 49 -6.33 -6.15 -6.68
CA ASP A 49 -6.70 -6.88 -5.45
C ASP A 49 -5.49 -7.22 -4.54
N ASP A 50 -4.29 -6.70 -4.81
CA ASP A 50 -3.05 -7.09 -4.11
C ASP A 50 -2.47 -5.95 -3.26
N PHE A 51 -1.72 -5.03 -3.86
CA PHE A 51 -1.11 -3.87 -3.20
C PHE A 51 -1.06 -2.68 -4.13
N PHE A 52 -0.88 -1.51 -3.54
CA PHE A 52 -0.50 -0.34 -4.31
C PHE A 52 0.90 -0.48 -4.90
N ARG A 53 1.08 -0.01 -6.13
CA ARG A 53 2.39 0.07 -6.82
C ARG A 53 2.65 1.51 -7.21
N ALA A 54 3.91 1.94 -7.21
CA ALA A 54 4.25 3.19 -7.87
C ALA A 54 3.91 3.10 -9.36
N ASP A 55 3.60 4.24 -9.97
CA ASP A 55 3.25 4.36 -11.38
C ASP A 55 1.90 3.72 -11.78
N GLU A 56 1.07 3.33 -10.82
CA GLU A 56 -0.26 2.78 -11.10
C GLU A 56 -1.36 3.85 -11.02
N MET A 57 -2.46 3.61 -11.73
CA MET A 57 -3.63 4.48 -11.63
C MET A 57 -4.50 4.06 -10.43
N VAL A 58 -4.86 5.05 -9.61
CA VAL A 58 -5.73 4.89 -8.44
C VAL A 58 -6.88 5.88 -8.52
N ARG A 59 -7.99 5.54 -7.86
CA ARG A 59 -9.12 6.43 -7.67
C ARG A 59 -8.99 7.15 -6.34
N ILE A 60 -8.97 8.47 -6.40
CA ILE A 60 -8.90 9.35 -5.24
C ILE A 60 -10.28 9.95 -4.99
N THR A 61 -10.72 9.88 -3.74
CA THR A 61 -11.87 10.62 -3.22
C THR A 61 -11.43 11.45 -2.04
N GLN A 62 -11.67 12.76 -2.09
CA GLN A 62 -11.35 13.71 -1.04
C GLN A 62 -12.63 14.44 -0.62
N HIS A 63 -12.82 14.57 0.69
CA HIS A 63 -14.02 15.23 1.22
C HIS A 63 -13.90 16.74 1.37
N TYR A 64 -12.69 17.31 1.37
CA TYR A 64 -12.50 18.75 1.65
C TYR A 64 -12.76 19.64 0.44
N ASN A 65 -12.60 19.12 -0.77
CA ASN A 65 -12.79 19.81 -2.05
C ASN A 65 -13.84 19.11 -2.94
N ASP A 66 -14.64 18.21 -2.37
CA ASP A 66 -15.66 17.41 -3.06
C ASP A 66 -15.12 16.65 -4.30
N LEU A 67 -13.84 16.27 -4.28
CA LEU A 67 -13.25 15.45 -5.35
C LEU A 67 -13.70 14.00 -5.19
N HIS A 68 -14.38 13.45 -6.19
CA HIS A 68 -14.92 12.09 -6.13
C HIS A 68 -14.41 11.21 -7.27
N GLY A 69 -13.71 10.13 -6.92
CA GLY A 69 -13.30 9.09 -7.87
C GLY A 69 -12.32 9.55 -8.95
N ALA A 70 -11.56 10.62 -8.69
CA ALA A 70 -10.61 11.17 -9.64
C ALA A 70 -9.45 10.20 -9.87
N LEU A 71 -9.11 9.96 -11.14
CA LEU A 71 -7.97 9.11 -11.48
C LEU A 71 -6.67 9.90 -11.28
N ARG A 72 -5.76 9.33 -10.49
CA ARG A 72 -4.42 9.87 -10.23
C ARG A 72 -3.40 8.76 -10.34
N LYS A 73 -2.16 9.12 -10.68
CA LYS A 73 -1.05 8.18 -10.76
C LYS A 73 -0.31 8.19 -9.42
N THR A 74 -0.10 7.03 -8.82
CA THR A 74 0.75 6.92 -7.63
C THR A 74 2.21 7.23 -8.01
N PHE A 75 2.91 7.90 -7.10
CA PHE A 75 4.32 8.20 -7.25
C PHE A 75 5.18 7.34 -6.33
N GLY A 76 4.71 7.11 -5.11
CA GLY A 76 5.43 6.33 -4.11
C GLY A 76 4.69 6.30 -2.78
N PHE A 77 5.41 5.86 -1.76
CA PHE A 77 4.84 5.59 -0.44
C PHE A 77 5.75 6.12 0.65
N THR A 78 5.15 6.69 1.68
CA THR A 78 5.80 6.91 2.97
C THR A 78 5.42 5.77 3.91
N ASP A 79 6.00 5.72 5.11
CA ASP A 79 5.64 4.69 6.09
C ASP A 79 4.18 4.82 6.59
N ASP A 80 3.55 5.97 6.35
CA ASP A 80 2.23 6.37 6.86
C ASP A 80 1.23 6.84 5.80
N GLY A 81 1.59 6.78 4.52
CA GLY A 81 0.82 7.45 3.47
C GLY A 81 1.17 7.08 2.03
N ILE A 82 0.34 7.57 1.12
CA ILE A 82 0.45 7.37 -0.32
C ILE A 82 0.70 8.72 -0.99
N LEU A 83 1.72 8.77 -1.84
CA LEU A 83 2.00 9.88 -2.74
C LEU A 83 1.38 9.63 -4.10
N TYR A 84 0.69 10.65 -4.62
CA TYR A 84 0.14 10.63 -5.96
C TYR A 84 0.36 11.97 -6.65
N ALA A 85 0.52 11.93 -7.97
CA ALA A 85 0.65 13.12 -8.79
C ALA A 85 -0.72 13.78 -8.99
N GLU A 86 -0.78 15.08 -8.83
CA GLU A 86 -1.93 15.94 -9.08
C GLU A 86 -1.51 17.03 -10.05
N LEU A 87 -2.34 17.30 -11.06
CA LEU A 87 -2.12 18.43 -11.96
C LEU A 87 -2.39 19.70 -11.19
N ASP A 88 -1.49 20.68 -11.30
CA ASP A 88 -1.73 22.00 -10.76
C ASP A 88 -2.60 22.79 -11.75
N GLU A 89 -3.91 22.72 -11.55
CA GLU A 89 -4.89 23.45 -12.38
C GLU A 89 -4.79 24.97 -12.20
N GLY A 90 -4.04 25.45 -11.19
CA GLY A 90 -3.84 26.87 -10.91
C GLY A 90 -2.60 27.48 -11.56
N ALA A 91 -1.73 26.67 -12.18
CA ALA A 91 -0.49 27.15 -12.77
C ALA A 91 -0.66 27.70 -14.19
N GLU A 92 0.10 28.74 -14.53
CA GLU A 92 0.14 29.33 -15.88
C GLU A 92 0.80 28.40 -16.92
N GLU A 93 1.54 27.39 -16.46
CA GLU A 93 2.21 26.36 -17.25
C GLU A 93 1.88 24.97 -16.66
N LEU A 94 1.96 23.89 -17.46
CA LEU A 94 1.70 22.53 -16.98
C LEU A 94 2.70 22.13 -15.89
N SER A 95 2.31 22.32 -14.63
CA SER A 95 3.02 21.84 -13.46
C SER A 95 2.25 20.71 -12.76
N TYR A 96 3.00 19.92 -12.03
CA TYR A 96 2.47 18.86 -11.18
C TYR A 96 2.82 19.20 -9.74
N ILE A 97 1.82 19.09 -8.87
CA ILE A 97 2.03 19.00 -7.43
C ILE A 97 1.84 17.54 -7.01
N TYR A 98 2.33 17.19 -5.83
CA TYR A 98 2.16 15.86 -5.27
C TYR A 98 1.27 15.94 -4.05
N GLY A 99 0.21 15.13 -4.03
CA GLY A 99 -0.62 14.93 -2.86
C GLY A 99 -0.07 13.80 -1.99
N LEU A 100 0.08 14.04 -0.69
CA LEU A 100 0.33 13.01 0.32
C LEU A 100 -0.92 12.81 1.16
N ALA A 101 -1.64 11.72 0.89
CA ALA A 101 -2.67 11.22 1.80
C ALA A 101 -1.99 10.41 2.90
N THR A 102 -2.09 10.85 4.15
CA THR A 102 -1.38 10.24 5.28
C THR A 102 -2.26 10.15 6.54
N THR A 103 -1.92 9.24 7.44
CA THR A 103 -2.50 9.19 8.78
C THR A 103 -1.81 10.11 9.78
N ASN A 104 -0.69 10.74 9.39
CA ASN A 104 0.15 11.57 10.24
C ASN A 104 -0.16 13.07 10.08
N ALA A 105 -0.22 13.78 11.21
CA ALA A 105 -0.56 15.21 11.27
C ALA A 105 0.67 16.13 11.41
N ASP A 106 1.87 15.56 11.54
CA ASP A 106 3.06 16.26 12.05
C ASP A 106 4.06 16.66 10.96
N TYR A 107 3.71 16.52 9.68
CA TYR A 107 4.54 17.09 8.62
C TYR A 107 4.50 18.63 8.64
N GLU A 108 5.67 19.25 8.49
CA GLU A 108 5.88 20.70 8.52
C GLU A 108 6.23 21.25 7.14
N ILE A 109 5.84 22.51 6.87
CA ILE A 109 6.18 23.18 5.62
C ILE A 109 7.71 23.34 5.52
N GLY A 110 8.27 23.01 4.35
CA GLY A 110 9.71 22.98 4.09
C GLY A 110 10.39 21.67 4.48
N GLN A 111 9.66 20.71 5.06
CA GLN A 111 10.21 19.39 5.37
C GLN A 111 10.39 18.56 4.10
N THR A 112 11.60 18.02 3.90
CA THR A 112 11.84 16.95 2.92
C THR A 112 11.26 15.63 3.44
N ILE A 113 10.46 14.95 2.62
CA ILE A 113 9.92 13.64 2.95
C ILE A 113 10.77 12.50 2.36
N SER A 114 10.90 11.43 3.12
CA SER A 114 11.47 10.18 2.63
C SER A 114 10.36 9.31 2.06
N TYR A 115 10.54 8.79 0.84
CA TYR A 115 9.58 7.94 0.17
C TYR A 115 10.27 6.77 -0.54
N HIS A 116 9.50 5.75 -0.87
CA HIS A 116 9.95 4.60 -1.64
C HIS A 116 8.97 4.29 -2.78
N THR A 117 9.50 3.84 -3.91
CA THR A 117 8.74 3.53 -5.14
C THR A 117 8.44 2.03 -5.28
N GLU A 118 9.31 1.18 -4.73
CA GLU A 118 8.96 -0.19 -4.46
C GLU A 118 7.94 -0.20 -3.34
N PRO A 119 6.85 -0.98 -3.39
CA PRO A 119 6.05 -1.19 -2.21
C PRO A 119 7.02 -1.70 -1.14
N SER A 120 7.25 -0.91 -0.10
CA SER A 120 7.72 -1.51 1.15
C SER A 120 6.71 -2.61 1.38
N LEU A 121 7.16 -3.87 1.46
CA LEU A 121 6.26 -4.92 1.94
C LEU A 121 5.74 -4.35 3.24
N PRO A 122 4.46 -3.93 3.32
CA PRO A 122 4.08 -3.27 4.54
C PRO A 122 4.30 -4.30 5.66
N GLU A 123 4.45 -3.86 6.89
CA GLU A 123 4.31 -4.78 8.02
C GLU A 123 2.93 -5.51 7.96
N SER A 124 2.01 -5.00 7.13
CA SER A 124 0.72 -5.57 6.71
C SER A 124 0.72 -6.36 5.39
N ALA A 125 1.86 -6.63 4.74
CA ALA A 125 1.91 -7.62 3.66
C ALA A 125 1.36 -8.91 4.26
N PRO A 126 0.32 -9.56 3.68
CA PRO A 126 -0.20 -10.78 4.25
C PRO A 126 0.98 -11.75 4.33
N PRO A 127 1.23 -12.31 5.53
CA PRO A 127 2.45 -13.03 5.81
C PRO A 127 2.60 -14.15 4.78
N CYS A 128 3.71 -14.14 4.05
CA CYS A 128 4.06 -15.22 3.15
C CYS A 128 4.71 -16.34 3.96
N PHE A 129 4.17 -17.55 3.89
CA PHE A 129 4.76 -18.71 4.56
C PHE A 129 5.69 -19.44 3.60
N VAL A 130 6.85 -19.88 4.10
CA VAL A 130 7.77 -20.71 3.31
C VAL A 130 7.22 -22.12 3.15
N ASN A 131 7.56 -22.80 2.05
CA ASN A 131 7.23 -24.21 1.86
C ASN A 131 7.62 -25.04 3.10
N GLY A 132 6.75 -25.97 3.49
CA GLY A 132 6.87 -26.78 4.69
C GLY A 132 6.27 -26.17 5.95
N THR A 133 5.84 -24.90 5.92
CA THR A 133 5.09 -24.31 7.05
C THR A 133 3.75 -25.01 7.20
N LEU A 134 3.49 -25.58 8.38
CA LEU A 134 2.20 -26.22 8.68
C LEU A 134 1.16 -25.19 9.10
N ILE A 135 0.01 -25.22 8.44
CA ILE A 135 -1.16 -24.40 8.72
C ILE A 135 -2.23 -25.26 9.38
N GLU A 136 -2.77 -24.82 10.51
CA GLU A 136 -3.87 -25.51 11.18
C GLU A 136 -5.15 -25.45 10.33
N THR A 137 -5.75 -26.61 10.09
CA THR A 137 -7.01 -26.76 9.34
C THR A 137 -8.02 -27.60 10.10
N ASP A 138 -9.26 -27.67 9.62
CA ASP A 138 -10.26 -28.60 10.15
C ASP A 138 -9.93 -30.09 9.93
N ARG A 139 -8.96 -30.39 9.05
CA ARG A 139 -8.43 -31.73 8.78
C ARG A 139 -7.11 -32.02 9.50
N GLY A 140 -6.68 -31.14 10.41
CA GLY A 140 -5.37 -31.15 11.06
C GLY A 140 -4.32 -30.28 10.34
N PRO A 141 -3.05 -30.27 10.78
CA PRO A 141 -2.01 -29.44 10.18
C PRO A 141 -1.69 -29.85 8.75
N VAL A 142 -1.76 -28.91 7.81
CA VAL A 142 -1.49 -29.11 6.38
C VAL A 142 -0.36 -28.17 5.95
N PRO A 143 0.66 -28.64 5.19
CA PRO A 143 1.70 -27.75 4.69
C PRO A 143 1.11 -26.69 3.74
N VAL A 144 1.60 -25.45 3.84
CA VAL A 144 1.03 -24.31 3.12
C VAL A 144 0.93 -24.57 1.61
N GLU A 145 1.95 -25.17 1.01
CA GLU A 145 2.01 -25.52 -0.42
C GLU A 145 0.88 -26.45 -0.88
N SER A 146 0.29 -27.23 0.03
CA SER A 146 -0.83 -28.14 -0.25
C SER A 146 -2.21 -27.52 -0.07
N LEU A 147 -2.32 -26.31 0.52
CA LEU A 147 -3.60 -25.61 0.64
C LEU A 147 -4.19 -25.24 -0.73
N ALA A 148 -5.50 -25.26 -0.85
CA ALA A 148 -6.26 -24.84 -2.03
C ALA A 148 -7.34 -23.80 -1.66
N VAL A 149 -7.79 -23.03 -2.66
CA VAL A 149 -9.00 -22.19 -2.49
C VAL A 149 -10.17 -23.09 -2.11
N GLY A 150 -10.90 -22.70 -1.07
CA GLY A 150 -11.97 -23.50 -0.47
C GLY A 150 -11.59 -24.23 0.82
N ASP A 151 -10.30 -24.43 1.09
CA ASP A 151 -9.85 -25.04 2.35
C ASP A 151 -10.24 -24.19 3.57
N ARG A 152 -10.42 -24.84 4.73
CA ARG A 152 -10.75 -24.18 5.99
C ARG A 152 -9.55 -24.16 6.92
N VAL A 153 -9.04 -22.97 7.18
CA VAL A 153 -7.87 -22.74 8.05
C VAL A 153 -8.31 -22.12 9.36
N MET A 154 -7.60 -22.44 10.45
CA MET A 154 -7.84 -21.84 11.75
C MET A 154 -7.21 -20.44 11.81
N GLY A 155 -8.05 -19.41 11.92
CA GLY A 155 -7.61 -18.05 12.21
C GLY A 155 -7.80 -17.67 13.68
N SER A 156 -7.37 -16.48 14.07
CA SER A 156 -7.49 -15.94 15.43
C SER A 156 -8.93 -15.81 15.95
N SER A 157 -9.92 -15.83 15.06
CA SER A 157 -11.36 -15.77 15.36
C SER A 157 -12.12 -17.03 14.92
N GLY A 158 -11.40 -18.14 14.71
CA GLY A 158 -11.96 -19.43 14.32
C GLY A 158 -11.72 -19.81 12.86
N LEU A 159 -12.40 -20.87 12.42
CA LEU A 159 -12.24 -21.43 11.08
C LEU A 159 -12.73 -20.49 9.98
N ARG A 160 -11.88 -20.22 8.99
CA ARG A 160 -12.22 -19.40 7.82
C ARG A 160 -11.84 -20.08 6.51
N THR A 161 -12.58 -19.78 5.46
CA THR A 161 -12.38 -20.36 4.12
C THR A 161 -11.35 -19.58 3.33
N VAL A 162 -10.33 -20.26 2.81
CA VAL A 162 -9.33 -19.71 1.89
C VAL A 162 -10.03 -19.29 0.60
N LYS A 163 -9.86 -18.04 0.20
CA LYS A 163 -10.47 -17.43 -1.00
C LYS A 163 -9.50 -17.27 -2.16
N TRP A 164 -8.23 -17.05 -1.84
CA TRP A 164 -7.19 -16.85 -2.84
C TRP A 164 -5.87 -17.43 -2.34
N ILE A 165 -5.02 -17.82 -3.30
CA ILE A 165 -3.68 -18.34 -3.07
C ILE A 165 -2.72 -17.69 -4.05
N GLY A 166 -1.63 -17.12 -3.53
CA GLY A 166 -0.52 -16.58 -4.30
C GLY A 166 0.81 -17.22 -3.92
N TRP A 167 1.82 -16.99 -4.76
CA TRP A 167 3.16 -17.56 -4.61
C TRP A 167 4.22 -16.50 -4.94
N ARG A 168 5.34 -16.52 -4.23
CA ARG A 168 6.51 -15.67 -4.51
C ARG A 168 7.80 -16.48 -4.45
N ASN A 169 8.72 -16.17 -5.35
CA ASN A 169 10.07 -16.74 -5.33
C ASN A 169 11.03 -15.74 -4.69
N TYR A 170 11.47 -16.05 -3.47
CA TYR A 170 12.52 -15.31 -2.78
C TYR A 170 13.87 -15.97 -3.04
N HIS A 171 14.84 -15.20 -3.51
CA HIS A 171 16.25 -15.61 -3.48
C HIS A 171 16.79 -15.40 -2.06
N ALA A 172 17.57 -16.35 -1.56
CA ALA A 172 18.10 -16.31 -0.19
C ALA A 172 18.91 -15.04 0.13
N ARG A 173 19.47 -14.37 -0.88
CA ARG A 173 20.17 -13.08 -0.73
C ARG A 173 19.22 -11.94 -0.35
N SER A 174 17.98 -11.97 -0.85
CA SER A 174 16.99 -10.91 -0.64
C SER A 174 16.35 -10.93 0.75
N LEU A 175 16.45 -12.06 1.47
CA LEU A 175 15.89 -12.24 2.82
C LEU A 175 16.89 -11.93 3.95
N ARG A 176 18.11 -11.50 3.63
CA ARG A 176 19.14 -11.17 4.62
C ARG A 176 19.01 -9.72 5.07
N THR A 177 19.07 -9.50 6.38
CA THR A 177 19.17 -8.15 6.95
C THR A 177 20.52 -7.52 6.52
N PRO A 178 20.65 -6.18 6.51
CA PRO A 178 21.88 -5.51 6.07
C PRO A 178 23.16 -6.01 6.75
N HIS A 179 23.05 -6.45 8.01
CA HIS A 179 24.15 -7.01 8.80
C HIS A 179 24.51 -8.47 8.44
N GLN A 180 23.67 -9.13 7.64
CA GLN A 180 23.85 -10.51 7.18
C GLN A 180 24.29 -10.61 5.71
N ARG A 181 24.45 -9.47 5.02
CA ARG A 181 24.82 -9.42 3.59
C ARG A 181 26.32 -9.49 3.35
#